data_AF-A0A1X2IRS3-F1
#
_entry.id   AF-A0A1X2IRS3-F1
#
_cell.length_a   1.000
_cell.length_b   1.000
_cell.length_c   1.000
_cell.angle_alpha   90.00
_cell.angle_beta   90.00
_cell.angle_gamma   90.00
#
_symmetry.space_group_name_H-M   'P 1'
#
loop_
_entity.id
_entity.type
_entity.pdbx_description
1 polymer ?
#
loop_
_entity_poly.entity_id
_entity_poly.type
_entity_poly.pdbx_seq_one_letter_code
_entity_poly.pdbx_strand_id
1 'polypeptide(L)' 'MLNKPNHVIQNQRYFQAPNKTPLWLKGPRDKVYAVVAFTAIGVGILGVTNGVYRMVVGEKD' A
#
# COMPACT_ATOMS: atom_id res chain seq x y z
N MET A 1 -13.12 15.47 -28.36
CA MET A 1 -12.22 15.72 -27.21
C MET A 1 -13.07 15.75 -25.95
N LEU A 2 -12.88 14.81 -25.02
CA LEU A 2 -13.63 14.79 -23.77
C LEU A 2 -13.24 16.01 -22.94
N ASN A 3 -14.19 16.89 -22.62
CA ASN A 3 -13.98 18.06 -21.77
C ASN A 3 -13.84 17.61 -20.30
N LYS A 4 -12.69 17.03 -19.94
CA LYS A 4 -12.40 16.62 -18.55
C LYS A 4 -11.72 17.79 -17.84
N PRO A 5 -12.27 18.27 -16.71
CA PRO A 5 -11.66 19.36 -15.97
C PRO A 5 -10.24 19.02 -15.50
N ASN A 6 -9.31 19.94 -15.72
CA ASN A 6 -7.92 19.82 -15.31
C ASN A 6 -7.76 20.17 -13.83
N HIS A 7 -7.41 19.18 -13.01
CA HIS A 7 -7.19 19.35 -11.57
C HIS A 7 -5.71 19.32 -11.16
N VAL A 8 -4.77 19.39 -12.11
CA VAL A 8 -3.32 19.27 -11.83
C VAL A 8 -2.85 20.32 -10.82
N ILE A 9 -3.20 21.59 -11.02
CA ILE A 9 -2.78 22.68 -10.12
C ILE A 9 -3.35 22.50 -8.71
N GLN A 10 -4.59 22.00 -8.59
CA GLN A 10 -5.21 21.72 -7.29
C GLN A 10 -4.47 20.58 -6.57
N ASN A 11 -4.15 19.51 -7.29
CA ASN A 11 -3.40 18.38 -6.76
C ASN A 11 -1.96 18.79 -6.37
N GLN A 12 -1.28 19.61 -7.17
CA GLN A 12 0.05 20.12 -6.85
C GLN A 12 0.03 20.90 -5.53
N ARG A 13 -0.91 21.84 -5.36
CA ARG A 13 -1.07 22.59 -4.11
C ARG A 13 -1.31 21.66 -2.92
N TYR A 14 -2.18 20.66 -3.09
CA TYR A 14 -2.49 19.69 -2.04
C TYR A 14 -1.26 18.86 -1.65
N PHE A 15 -0.59 18.22 -2.61
CA PHE A 15 0.56 17.33 -2.35
C PHE A 15 1.84 18.08 -1.97
N GLN A 16 2.00 19.35 -2.35
CA GLN A 16 3.17 20.17 -2.01
C GLN A 16 2.97 21.00 -0.73
N ALA A 17 1.75 21.13 -0.19
CA ALA A 17 1.52 21.83 1.06
C ALA A 17 2.34 21.23 2.22
N PRO A 18 3.00 22.05 3.06
CA PRO A 18 3.78 21.56 4.21
C PRO A 18 2.92 20.68 5.11
N ASN A 19 3.34 19.42 5.30
CA ASN A 19 2.66 18.45 6.15
C ASN A 19 3.68 17.46 6.70
N LYS A 20 3.41 16.91 7.89
CA LYS A 20 4.18 15.82 8.52
C LYS A 20 3.79 14.43 8.01
N THR A 21 2.70 14.31 7.22
CA THR A 21 2.30 13.03 6.64
C THR A 21 3.23 12.62 5.50
N PRO A 22 3.71 11.36 5.47
CA PRO A 22 4.45 10.82 4.33
C PRO A 22 3.65 10.94 3.02
N LEU A 23 4.36 11.11 1.90
CA LEU A 23 3.73 11.30 0.58
C LEU A 23 2.77 10.17 0.21
N TRP A 24 3.14 8.91 0.51
CA TRP A 24 2.36 7.71 0.20
C TRP A 24 1.11 7.51 1.08
N LEU A 25 0.86 8.40 2.04
CA LEU A 25 -0.36 8.44 2.86
C LEU A 25 -1.16 9.73 2.69
N LYS A 26 -0.69 10.62 1.81
CA LYS A 26 -1.18 12.00 1.77
C LYS A 26 -2.51 12.10 1.05
N GLY A 27 -2.78 11.28 0.05
CA GLY A 27 -4.04 11.26 -0.68
C GLY A 27 -5.22 10.75 0.15
N PRO A 28 -6.45 11.13 -0.23
CA PRO A 28 -7.66 10.80 0.53
C PRO A 28 -7.95 9.29 0.59
N ARG A 29 -7.47 8.51 -0.37
CA ARG A 29 -7.64 7.05 -0.44
C ARG A 29 -6.36 6.26 -0.17
N ASP A 30 -5.24 6.95 0.02
CA ASP A 30 -3.92 6.32 0.12
C ASP A 30 -3.81 5.41 1.33
N LYS A 31 -4.50 5.73 2.43
CA LYS A 31 -4.60 4.86 3.60
C LYS A 31 -5.22 3.50 3.28
N VAL A 32 -6.24 3.46 2.42
CA VAL A 32 -6.90 2.21 2.02
C VAL A 32 -5.93 1.37 1.18
N TYR A 33 -5.25 2.00 0.21
CA TYR A 33 -4.24 1.32 -0.60
C TYR A 33 -3.08 0.79 0.25
N ALA A 34 -2.60 1.58 1.21
CA ALA A 34 -1.57 1.15 2.14
C ALA A 34 -1.99 -0.06 2.97
N VAL A 35 -3.19 -0.04 3.56
CA VAL A 35 -3.73 -1.16 4.33
C VAL A 35 -3.76 -2.44 3.49
N VAL A 36 -4.34 -2.36 2.28
CA VAL A 36 -4.42 -3.51 1.37
C VAL A 36 -3.03 -4.06 1.03
N ALA A 37 -2.08 -3.18 0.71
CA ALA A 37 -0.71 -3.58 0.38
C ALA A 37 -0.03 -4.27 1.56
N PHE A 38 -0.08 -3.69 2.76
CA PHE A 38 0.53 -4.27 3.95
C PHE A 38 -0.14 -5.56 4.39
N THR A 39 -1.46 -5.70 4.22
CA THR A 39 -2.17 -6.96 4.48
C THR A 39 -1.70 -8.06 3.53
N ALA A 40 -1.63 -7.78 2.22
CA ALA A 40 -1.18 -8.76 1.24
C ALA A 40 0.27 -9.23 1.51
N ILE A 41 1.16 -8.27 1.79
CA ILE A 41 2.56 -8.56 2.14
C ILE A 41 2.62 -9.38 3.44
N GLY A 42 1.87 -8.98 4.47
CA GLY A 42 1.84 -9.68 5.76
C GLY A 42 1.39 -11.13 5.62
N VAL A 43 0.30 -11.39 4.89
CA VAL A 43 -0.18 -12.75 4.61
C VAL A 43 0.87 -13.57 3.85
N GLY A 44 1.52 -12.97 2.85
CA GLY A 44 2.58 -13.63 2.09
C GLY A 44 3.77 -14.03 2.96
N ILE A 45 4.24 -13.13 3.83
CA ILE A 45 5.34 -13.41 4.76
C ILE A 45 4.95 -14.53 5.72
N LEU A 46 3.77 -14.47 6.34
CA LEU A 46 3.30 -15.52 7.25
C LEU A 46 3.20 -16.88 6.55
N GLY A 47 2.71 -16.92 5.31
CA GLY A 47 2.64 -18.13 4.50
C GLY A 47 4.02 -18.73 4.23
N VAL A 48 4.99 -17.90 3.83
CA VAL A 48 6.38 -18.33 3.60
C VAL A 48 7.01 -18.84 4.90
N THR A 49 6.87 -18.10 6.00
CA THR A 49 7.41 -18.50 7.30
C THR A 49 6.82 -19.84 7.77
N ASN A 50 5.52 -20.03 7.63
CA ASN A 50 4.85 -21.29 7.96
C ASN A 50 5.33 -22.44 7.07
N GLY A 51 5.46 -22.20 5.76
CA GLY A 51 5.99 -23.20 4.82
C GLY A 51 7.41 -23.63 5.18
N VAL A 52 8.29 -22.67 5.47
CA VAL A 52 9.67 -22.96 5.92
C VAL A 52 9.68 -23.73 7.24
N TYR A 53 8.83 -23.36 8.20
CA TYR A 53 8.73 -24.06 9.47
C TYR A 53 8.37 -25.54 9.28
N ARG A 54 7.36 -25.83 8.44
CA ARG A 54 6.94 -27.21 8.16
C ARG A 54 8.03 -28.01 7.43
N MET A 55 8.77 -27.38 6.51
CA MET A 55 9.93 -28.00 5.85
C MET A 55 11.03 -28.37 6.86
N VAL A 56 11.29 -27.52 7.85
CA VAL A 56 12.31 -27.78 8.89
C VAL A 56 11.87 -28.90 9.84
N VAL A 57 10.59 -28.92 10.23
CA VAL A 57 10.04 -29.96 11.12
C VAL A 57 9.85 -31.31 10.39
N GLY A 58 9.91 -31.32 9.06
CA GLY A 58 9.73 -32.52 8.26
C GLY A 58 8.26 -32.93 8.10
N GLU A 59 7.33 -32.03 8.40
CA GLU A 59 5.92 -32.20 8.07
C GLU A 59 5.76 -32.09 6.55
N LYS A 60 5.52 -33.24 5.91
CA LYS A 60 4.97 -33.30 4.56
C LYS A 60 3.45 -33.19 4.69
N ASP A 61 2.84 -32.37 3.84
CA ASP A 61 1.38 -32.37 3.65
C ASP A 61 0.84 -33.81 3.55
#